data_AF-A0A355PA63-F1
#
_entry.id   AF-A0A355PA63-F1
#
_cell.length_a   1.000
_cell.length_b   1.000
_cell.length_c   1.000
_cell.angle_alpha   90.00
_cell.angle_beta   90.00
_cell.angle_gamma   90.00
#
_symmetry.space_group_name_H-M   'P 1'
#
loop_
_entity.id
_entity.type
_entity.pdbx_description
1 polymer ?
#
loop_
_entity_poly.entity_id
_entity_poly.type
_entity_poly.pdbx_seq_one_letter_code
_entity_poly.pdbx_strand_id
1 'polypeptide(L)'
;DVYQIRAVVAQWIADPGVQVVLTTGGTGFTGRDSTPEAVSVLLDKRIEGFGERFRQLSGDEIGSSTIQSRALGGFANATVVFCLPGSTGACRTGWDGILAEQLDSRHKPCNFANLVIPGRGQHG
;
A
#
# COMPACT_ATOMS: atom_id res chain seq x y z
N ASP A 1 6.87 -16.49 -0.09
CA ASP A 1 8.13 -16.51 0.67
C ASP A 1 8.57 -15.08 0.94
N VAL A 2 9.07 -14.77 2.15
CA VAL A 2 9.42 -13.40 2.56
C VAL A 2 10.55 -12.79 1.71
N TYR A 3 11.52 -13.61 1.31
CA TYR A 3 12.69 -13.16 0.55
C TYR A 3 12.33 -12.93 -0.92
N GLN A 4 11.48 -13.79 -1.49
CA GLN A 4 10.95 -13.59 -2.84
C GLN A 4 10.14 -12.30 -2.96
N ILE A 5 9.27 -12.01 -1.98
CA ILE A 5 8.51 -10.75 -1.95
C ILE A 5 9.47 -9.56 -1.91
N ARG A 6 10.48 -9.62 -1.04
CA ARG A 6 11.50 -8.55 -0.93
C ARG A 6 12.24 -8.34 -2.24
N ALA A 7 12.70 -9.40 -2.89
CA ALA A 7 13.46 -9.31 -4.13
C ALA A 7 12.65 -8.60 -5.22
N VAL A 8 11.40 -9.00 -5.43
CA VAL A 8 10.53 -8.41 -6.45
C VAL A 8 10.18 -6.95 -6.12
N VAL A 9 9.77 -6.68 -4.88
CA VAL A 9 9.38 -5.32 -4.47
C VAL A 9 10.59 -4.37 -4.49
N ALA A 10 11.77 -4.81 -4.05
CA ALA A 10 13.00 -4.03 -4.13
C ALA A 10 13.41 -3.74 -5.57
N GLN A 11 13.26 -4.70 -6.49
CA GLN A 11 13.51 -4.49 -7.91
C GLN A 11 12.60 -3.40 -8.48
N TRP A 12 11.31 -3.42 -8.15
CA TRP A 12 10.38 -2.39 -8.60
C TRP A 12 10.63 -1.02 -7.97
N ILE A 13 10.99 -0.97 -6.68
CA ILE A 13 11.38 0.27 -6.01
C ILE A 13 12.59 0.92 -6.69
N ALA A 14 13.52 0.12 -7.20
CA ALA A 14 14.71 0.61 -7.88
C ALA A 14 14.49 0.98 -9.36
N ASP A 15 13.35 0.60 -9.94
CA ASP A 15 13.04 0.85 -11.35
C ASP A 15 12.45 2.26 -11.54
N PRO A 16 13.13 3.18 -12.27
CA PRO A 16 12.62 4.54 -12.48
C PRO A 16 11.33 4.59 -13.30
N GLY A 17 10.93 3.50 -13.95
CA GLY A 17 9.65 3.36 -14.65
C GLY A 17 8.47 2.98 -13.73
N VAL A 18 8.71 2.61 -12.47
CA VAL A 18 7.69 2.20 -11.52
C VAL A 18 7.47 3.28 -10.48
N GLN A 19 6.22 3.71 -10.33
CA GLN A 19 5.84 4.79 -9.41
C GLN A 19 4.94 4.29 -8.27
N VAL A 20 4.22 3.19 -8.52
CA VAL A 20 3.25 2.61 -7.60
C VAL A 20 3.41 1.09 -7.63
N VAL A 21 3.53 0.48 -6.46
CA VAL A 21 3.47 -0.97 -6.27
C VAL A 21 2.23 -1.30 -5.45
N LEU A 22 1.36 -2.14 -6.00
CA LEU A 22 0.21 -2.69 -5.30
C LEU A 22 0.40 -4.19 -5.13
N THR A 23 0.28 -4.68 -3.90
CA THR A 23 0.28 -6.11 -3.60
C THR A 23 -1.04 -6.51 -2.94
N THR A 24 -1.46 -7.76 -3.15
CA THR A 24 -2.64 -8.32 -2.52
C THR A 24 -2.32 -9.71 -1.95
N GLY A 25 -2.77 -9.96 -0.73
CA GLY A 25 -2.57 -11.23 -0.03
C GLY A 25 -1.30 -11.28 0.83
N GLY A 26 -1.22 -12.33 1.65
CA GLY A 26 -0.10 -12.53 2.57
C GLY A 26 -0.09 -11.59 3.78
N THR A 27 -1.21 -10.90 4.06
CA THR A 27 -1.35 -9.94 5.18
C THR A 27 -2.14 -10.52 6.37
N GLY A 28 -2.50 -11.80 6.34
CA GLY A 28 -3.17 -12.48 7.47
C GLY A 28 -2.19 -12.83 8.60
N PHE A 29 -2.56 -13.77 9.46
CA PHE A 29 -1.74 -14.24 10.60
C PHE A 29 -1.37 -15.73 10.48
N THR A 30 -1.59 -16.36 9.32
CA THR A 30 -1.16 -17.74 9.10
C THR A 30 0.34 -17.81 8.85
N GLY A 31 0.96 -18.98 9.00
CA GLY A 31 2.41 -19.15 8.77
C GLY A 31 2.89 -18.84 7.34
N ARG A 32 1.99 -18.58 6.39
CA ARG A 32 2.31 -18.14 5.03
C ARG A 32 2.23 -16.61 4.85
N ASP A 33 1.59 -15.91 5.78
CA ASP A 33 1.36 -14.47 5.70
C ASP A 33 2.59 -13.69 6.18
N SER A 34 3.34 -13.14 5.23
CA SER A 34 4.60 -12.44 5.48
C SER A 34 4.76 -11.15 4.69
N THR A 35 3.70 -10.68 3.99
CA THR A 35 3.78 -9.48 3.14
C THR A 35 4.16 -8.23 3.95
N PRO A 36 3.55 -7.94 5.14
CA PRO A 36 3.96 -6.78 5.92
C PRO A 36 5.40 -6.87 6.44
N GLU A 37 5.85 -8.05 6.87
CA GLU A 37 7.24 -8.31 7.31
C GLU A 37 8.25 -8.19 6.16
N ALA A 38 7.86 -8.61 4.96
CA ALA A 38 8.68 -8.51 3.77
C ALA A 38 8.85 -7.05 3.34
N VAL A 39 7.75 -6.31 3.24
CA VAL A 39 7.72 -4.97 2.63
C VAL A 39 8.13 -3.89 3.60
N SER A 40 7.79 -3.98 4.89
CA SER A 40 7.98 -2.87 5.84
C SER A 40 9.44 -2.48 6.10
N VAL A 41 10.39 -3.38 5.83
CA VAL A 41 11.83 -3.12 5.95
C VAL A 41 12.42 -2.41 4.72
N LEU A 42 11.66 -2.31 3.63
CA LEU A 42 12.06 -1.64 2.39
C LEU A 42 11.57 -0.18 2.32
N LEU A 43 10.73 0.24 3.28
CA LEU A 43 10.09 1.56 3.25
C LEU A 43 10.97 2.61 3.91
N ASP A 44 11.21 3.73 3.22
CA ASP A 44 11.85 4.93 3.76
C ASP A 44 10.94 5.61 4.79
N LYS A 45 9.64 5.65 4.49
CA LYS A 45 8.60 6.26 5.33
C LYS A 45 7.33 5.44 5.28
N ARG A 46 6.71 5.21 6.43
CA ARG A 46 5.40 4.54 6.52
C ARG A 46 4.28 5.56 6.35
N ILE A 47 3.21 5.15 5.66
CA ILE A 47 1.95 5.89 5.55
C ILE A 47 0.97 5.22 6.53
N GLU A 48 1.10 5.52 7.82
CA GLU A 48 0.32 4.86 8.88
C GLU A 48 -1.20 5.02 8.65
N GLY A 49 -1.60 6.21 8.20
CA GLY A 49 -2.99 6.53 7.87
C GLY A 49 -3.63 5.62 6.82
N PHE A 50 -2.86 4.94 5.97
CA PHE A 50 -3.42 3.96 5.02
C PHE A 50 -4.01 2.75 5.76
N GLY A 51 -3.24 2.15 6.66
CA GLY A 51 -3.69 0.99 7.42
C GLY A 51 -4.82 1.33 8.39
N GLU A 52 -4.79 2.53 8.97
CA GLU A 52 -5.84 3.05 9.85
C GLU A 52 -7.16 3.27 9.10
N ARG A 53 -7.12 4.03 7.99
CA ARG A 53 -8.30 4.30 7.18
C ARG A 53 -8.88 3.03 6.58
N PHE A 54 -8.02 2.11 6.13
CA PHE A 54 -8.45 0.81 5.65
C PHE A 54 -9.21 0.03 6.73
N ARG A 55 -8.66 -0.05 7.96
CA ARG A 55 -9.31 -0.78 9.05
C ARG A 55 -10.62 -0.13 9.49
N GLN A 56 -10.72 1.20 9.43
CA GLN A 56 -11.97 1.91 9.69
C GLN A 56 -13.05 1.49 8.69
N LEU A 57 -12.79 1.64 7.38
CA LEU A 57 -13.75 1.29 6.33
C LEU A 57 -14.12 -0.21 6.37
N SER A 58 -13.12 -1.07 6.50
CA SER A 58 -13.33 -2.51 6.64
C SER A 58 -14.10 -2.86 7.91
N GLY A 59 -13.90 -2.12 9.01
CA GLY A 59 -14.66 -2.30 10.25
C GLY A 59 -16.15 -2.03 10.06
N ASP A 60 -16.51 -1.04 9.24
CA ASP A 60 -17.90 -0.75 8.90
C ASP A 60 -18.53 -1.87 8.04
N GLU A 61 -17.75 -2.56 7.21
CA GLU A 61 -18.22 -3.63 6.32
C GLU A 61 -18.27 -5.02 6.99
N ILE A 62 -17.23 -5.39 7.74
CA ILE A 62 -17.03 -6.75 8.26
C ILE A 62 -16.88 -6.81 9.79
N GLY A 63 -17.08 -5.69 10.49
CA GLY A 63 -17.02 -5.63 11.94
C GLY A 63 -15.63 -5.98 12.50
N SER A 64 -15.61 -6.71 13.62
CA SER A 64 -14.38 -7.05 14.34
C SER A 64 -13.39 -7.90 13.52
N SER A 65 -13.83 -8.53 12.43
CA SER A 65 -12.94 -9.25 11.51
C SER A 65 -11.85 -8.36 10.90
N THR A 66 -12.05 -7.03 10.85
CA THR A 66 -11.03 -6.06 10.41
C THR A 66 -9.72 -6.16 11.20
N ILE A 67 -9.75 -6.60 12.47
CA ILE A 67 -8.56 -6.77 13.32
C ILE A 67 -7.56 -7.77 12.71
N GLN A 68 -8.03 -8.73 11.91
CA GLN A 68 -7.16 -9.71 11.24
C GLN A 68 -6.47 -9.15 9.97
N SER A 69 -6.78 -7.91 9.56
CA SER A 69 -6.22 -7.30 8.36
C SER A 69 -5.00 -6.42 8.66
N ARG A 70 -3.85 -6.78 8.08
CA ARG A 70 -2.59 -6.03 8.22
C ARG A 70 -2.22 -5.26 6.95
N ALA A 71 -3.12 -4.38 6.49
CA ALA A 71 -2.84 -3.49 5.38
C ALA A 71 -1.66 -2.54 5.72
N LEU A 72 -0.76 -2.32 4.76
CA LEU A 72 0.47 -1.53 4.93
C LEU A 72 0.65 -0.57 3.76
N GLY A 73 1.06 0.67 4.03
CA GLY A 73 1.39 1.67 3.02
C GLY A 73 2.72 2.36 3.36
N GLY A 74 3.46 2.78 2.34
CA GLY A 74 4.71 3.54 2.53
C GLY A 74 5.31 4.10 1.25
N PHE A 75 6.37 4.87 1.41
CA PHE A 75 7.25 5.35 0.36
C PHE A 75 8.60 4.62 0.40
N ALA A 76 9.16 4.35 -0.77
CA ALA A 76 10.52 3.91 -0.95
C ALA A 76 11.05 4.43 -2.29
N ASN A 77 12.17 5.16 -2.32
CA ASN A 77 12.82 5.62 -3.56
C ASN A 77 11.84 6.26 -4.58
N ALA A 78 11.06 7.27 -4.14
CA ALA A 78 10.03 7.92 -4.95
C ALA A 78 8.91 7.00 -5.51
N THR A 79 8.82 5.77 -5.02
CA THR A 79 7.75 4.81 -5.29
C THR A 79 6.81 4.72 -4.09
N VAL A 80 5.50 4.76 -4.30
CA VAL A 80 4.53 4.40 -3.24
C VAL A 80 4.21 2.92 -3.29
N VAL A 81 4.17 2.27 -2.13
CA VAL A 81 3.91 0.83 -2.00
C VAL A 81 2.71 0.63 -1.09
N PHE A 82 1.70 -0.10 -1.57
CA PHE A 82 0.52 -0.48 -0.78
C PHE A 82 0.31 -1.99 -0.81
N CYS A 83 0.17 -2.57 0.38
CA CYS A 83 -0.13 -3.99 0.57
C CYS A 83 -1.56 -4.14 1.09
N LEU A 84 -2.41 -4.75 0.28
CA LEU A 84 -3.82 -5.00 0.59
C LEU A 84 -4.04 -6.46 1.01
N PRO A 85 -5.11 -6.74 1.77
CA PRO A 85 -5.52 -8.12 2.03
C PRO A 85 -5.92 -8.87 0.77
N GLY A 86 -5.88 -10.21 0.84
CA GLY A 86 -6.08 -11.10 -0.32
C GLY A 86 -7.52 -11.26 -0.79
N SER A 87 -8.52 -10.81 -0.01
CA SER A 87 -9.91 -10.94 -0.42
C SER A 87 -10.29 -9.86 -1.45
N THR A 88 -11.11 -10.23 -2.43
CA THR A 88 -11.61 -9.27 -3.44
C THR A 88 -12.40 -8.13 -2.79
N GLY A 89 -13.13 -8.41 -1.70
CA GLY A 89 -13.82 -7.39 -0.91
C GLY A 89 -12.84 -6.36 -0.33
N ALA A 90 -11.79 -6.82 0.36
CA ALA A 90 -10.76 -5.93 0.89
C ALA A 90 -10.03 -5.14 -0.20
N CYS A 91 -9.75 -5.75 -1.35
CA CYS A 91 -9.15 -5.03 -2.47
C CYS A 91 -10.08 -3.90 -2.96
N ARG A 92 -11.39 -4.16 -3.03
CA ARG A 92 -12.39 -3.15 -3.38
C ARG A 92 -12.44 -2.03 -2.35
N THR A 93 -12.52 -2.35 -1.05
CA THR A 93 -12.50 -1.36 0.03
C THR A 93 -11.28 -0.46 -0.03
N GLY A 94 -10.09 -1.05 -0.22
CA GLY A 94 -8.84 -0.28 -0.31
C GLY A 94 -8.74 0.55 -1.60
N TRP A 95 -9.22 0.02 -2.73
CA TRP A 95 -9.21 0.74 -4.00
C TRP A 95 -10.23 1.87 -4.02
N ASP A 96 -11.51 1.55 -3.90
CA ASP A 96 -12.62 2.49 -4.04
C ASP A 96 -12.64 3.52 -2.89
N GLY A 97 -12.28 3.10 -1.67
CA GLY A 97 -12.35 3.97 -0.49
C GLY A 97 -11.10 4.80 -0.21
N ILE A 98 -9.97 4.53 -0.88
CA ILE A 98 -8.69 5.19 -0.59
C ILE A 98 -7.86 5.43 -1.85
N LEU A 99 -7.43 4.35 -2.52
CA LEU A 99 -6.38 4.45 -3.54
C LEU A 99 -6.83 5.14 -4.82
N ALA A 100 -8.08 4.95 -5.25
CA ALA A 100 -8.60 5.57 -6.46
C ALA A 100 -8.52 7.11 -6.38
N GLU A 101 -8.86 7.67 -5.22
CA GLU A 101 -8.75 9.10 -4.96
C GLU A 101 -7.29 9.55 -4.83
N GLN A 102 -6.49 8.82 -4.02
CA GLN A 102 -5.11 9.21 -3.75
C GLN A 102 -4.16 9.04 -4.94
N LEU A 103 -4.52 8.20 -5.91
CA LEU A 103 -3.79 8.00 -7.16
C LEU A 103 -4.39 8.81 -8.33
N ASP A 104 -5.42 9.62 -8.09
CA ASP A 104 -5.90 10.63 -9.05
C ASP A 104 -5.18 11.96 -8.82
N SER A 105 -4.38 12.39 -9.80
CA SER A 105 -3.66 13.67 -9.78
C SER A 105 -4.57 14.91 -9.60
N ARG A 106 -5.87 14.78 -9.88
CA ARG A 106 -6.87 15.85 -9.77
C ARG A 106 -7.46 15.95 -8.36
N HIS A 107 -7.26 14.94 -7.51
CA HIS A 107 -7.80 14.93 -6.16
C HIS A 107 -7.17 16.03 -5.29
N LYS A 108 -8.00 16.68 -4.48
CA LYS A 108 -7.64 17.84 -3.63
C LYS A 108 -8.04 17.54 -2.17
N PRO A 109 -7.35 18.12 -1.17
CA PRO A 109 -6.30 19.14 -1.29
C PRO A 109 -4.92 18.59 -1.67
N CYS A 110 -4.66 17.30 -1.46
CA CYS A 110 -3.40 16.63 -1.78
C CYS A 110 -3.63 15.17 -2.20
N ASN A 111 -2.69 14.59 -2.93
CA ASN A 111 -2.74 13.20 -3.40
C ASN A 111 -1.32 12.65 -3.60
N PHE A 112 -1.17 11.32 -3.66
CA PHE A 112 0.11 10.66 -3.90
C PHE A 112 0.55 10.73 -5.36
N ALA A 113 -0.39 10.76 -6.31
CA ALA A 113 -0.05 10.85 -7.74
C ALA A 113 0.88 12.04 -8.05
N ASN A 114 0.63 13.20 -7.46
CA ASN A 114 1.47 14.39 -7.66
C ASN A 114 2.87 14.27 -7.02
N LEU A 115 3.06 13.38 -6.06
CA LEU A 115 4.35 13.13 -5.42
C LEU A 115 5.21 12.11 -6.18
N VAL A 116 4.59 11.17 -6.89
CA VAL A 116 5.30 10.09 -7.59
C VAL A 116 5.38 10.26 -9.11
N ILE A 117 4.72 11.28 -9.69
CA ILE A 117 4.89 11.62 -11.11
C ILE A 117 6.26 12.32 -11.33
N PRO A 118 7.17 11.72 -12.14
CA PRO A 118 8.42 12.35 -12.51
C PRO A 118 8.20 13.76 -13.06
N GLY A 119 9.00 14.72 -12.59
CA GLY A 119 8.91 16.12 -13.02
C GLY A 119 7.76 16.94 -12.42
N ARG A 120 6.87 16.35 -11.61
CA ARG A 120 5.86 17.07 -10.82
C ARG A 120 6.12 17.06 -9.31
N GLY A 121 6.85 16.06 -8.82
CA GLY A 121 6.95 15.77 -7.38
C GLY A 121 8.28 16.09 -6.68
N GLN A 122 9.28 16.71 -7.34
CA GLN A 122 10.46 17.20 -6.62
C GLN A 122 10.25 18.64 -6.14
N HIS A 123 9.38 18.81 -5.15
CA HIS A 123 9.61 19.88 -4.18
C HIS A 123 10.61 19.33 -3.16
N GLY A 124 11.84 19.82 -3.25
CA GLY A 124 12.79 19.77 -2.13
C GLY A 124 12.28 20.56 -0.94
#